data_AF-A0A8C6MWD8-F1
#
_entry.id   AF-A0A8C6MWD8-F1
#
_cell.length_a   1.000
_cell.length_b   1.000
_cell.length_c   1.000
_cell.angle_alpha   90.00
_cell.angle_beta   90.00
_cell.angle_gamma   90.00
#
_symmetry.space_group_name_H-M   'P 1'
#
loop_
_entity.id
_entity.type
_entity.pdbx_description
1 polymer ?
#
loop_
_entity_poly.entity_id
_entity_poly.type
_entity_poly.pdbx_seq_one_letter_code
_entity_poly.pdbx_strand_id
1 'polypeptide(L)' 'MVDYYEVLGVQRHASPEDIKKAYRKQALKWLPDKNPENKEAAERKFKQVAEVFVVVGVHRVQ' A
#
# COMPACT_ATOMS: atom_id res chain seq x y z
N MET A 1 -10.97 -9.90 -8.32
CA MET A 1 -10.79 -9.14 -7.06
C MET A 1 -9.34 -8.72 -7.00
N VAL A 2 -9.04 -7.47 -6.66
CA VAL A 2 -7.65 -7.03 -6.50
C VAL A 2 -7.15 -7.60 -5.18
N ASP A 3 -6.12 -8.45 -5.22
CA ASP A 3 -5.50 -8.99 -4.01
C ASP A 3 -4.71 -7.88 -3.31
N TYR A 4 -5.34 -7.26 -2.32
CA TYR A 4 -4.77 -6.19 -1.52
C TYR A 4 -3.43 -6.56 -0.87
N TYR A 5 -3.28 -7.83 -0.51
CA TYR A 5 -2.03 -8.38 0.04
C TYR A 5 -0.92 -8.46 -1.02
N GLU A 6 -1.22 -8.79 -2.27
CA GLU A 6 -0.25 -8.70 -3.38
C GLU A 6 0.14 -7.25 -3.68
N VAL A 7 -0.81 -6.31 -3.62
CA VAL A 7 -0.52 -4.88 -3.84
C VAL A 7 0.45 -4.35 -2.78
N LEU A 8 0.31 -4.78 -1.53
CA LEU A 8 1.25 -4.46 -0.46
C LEU A 8 2.53 -5.31 -0.48
N GLY A 9 2.54 -6.42 -1.24
CA GLY A 9 3.65 -7.37 -1.27
C GLY A 9 3.79 -8.14 0.04
N VAL A 10 2.68 -8.40 0.73
CA VAL A 10 2.64 -9.15 1.99
C VAL A 10 1.80 -10.42 1.82
N GLN A 11 1.97 -11.36 2.74
CA GLN A 11 1.13 -12.56 2.76
C GLN A 11 -0.29 -12.23 3.21
N ARG A 12 -1.28 -13.04 2.80
CA ARG A 12 -2.69 -12.90 3.24
C ARG A 12 -2.88 -12.99 4.76
N HIS A 13 -1.96 -13.67 5.44
CA HIS A 13 -1.90 -13.79 6.90
C HIS A 13 -0.97 -12.77 7.57
N ALA A 14 -0.54 -11.72 6.86
CA ALA A 14 0.34 -10.71 7.42
C ALA A 14 -0.31 -9.97 8.59
N SER A 15 0.45 -9.78 9.66
CA SER A 15 -0.01 -9.03 10.82
C SER A 15 -0.23 -7.55 10.47
N PRO A 16 -1.08 -6.83 11.23
CA PRO A 16 -1.28 -5.39 11.03
C PRO A 16 0.04 -4.58 11.08
N GLU A 17 1.03 -5.07 11.82
CA GLU A 17 2.38 -4.50 11.85
C GLU A 17 3.14 -4.68 10.53
N ASP A 18 3.07 -5.86 9.91
CA ASP A 18 3.64 -6.14 8.59
C ASP A 18 2.97 -5.29 7.52
N ILE A 19 1.65 -5.14 7.59
CA ILE A 19 0.87 -4.28 6.70
C ILE A 19 1.31 -2.81 6.83
N LYS A 20 1.49 -2.31 8.06
CA LYS A 20 2.04 -0.95 8.30
C LYS A 20 3.45 -0.79 7.72
N LYS A 21 4.33 -1.78 7.92
CA LYS A 21 5.71 -1.76 7.40
C LYS A 21 5.72 -1.77 5.87
N ALA A 22 4.92 -2.62 5.25
CA ALA A 22 4.79 -2.74 3.81
C ALA A 22 4.20 -1.47 3.18
N TYR A 23 3.15 -0.91 3.78
CA TYR A 23 2.59 0.38 3.40
C TYR A 23 3.65 1.48 3.40
N ARG A 24 4.42 1.62 4.49
CA ARG A 24 5.52 2.61 4.57
C ARG A 24 6.56 2.41 3.47
N LYS A 25 6.97 1.17 3.20
CA LYS A 25 7.92 0.84 2.13
C LYS A 25 7.39 1.22 0.75
N GLN A 26 6.16 0.85 0.44
CA GLN A 26 5.52 1.15 -0.84
C GLN A 26 5.30 2.66 -1.01
N ALA A 27 4.83 3.35 0.03
CA ALA A 27 4.63 4.79 0.02
C ALA A 27 5.94 5.55 -0.29
N LEU A 28 7.05 5.15 0.34
CA LEU A 28 8.37 5.73 0.06
C LEU A 28 8.88 5.41 -1.35
N LYS A 29 8.57 4.20 -1.86
CA LYS A 29 8.95 3.77 -3.20
C LYS A 29 8.22 4.54 -4.29
N TRP A 30 6.94 4.85 -4.08
CA TRP A 30 6.09 5.57 -5.03
C TRP A 30 6.00 7.08 -4.78
N LEU A 31 6.90 7.64 -3.96
CA LEU A 31 6.99 9.10 -3.80
C LEU A 31 7.25 9.76 -5.16
N PRO A 32 6.53 10.84 -5.52
CA PRO A 32 6.71 11.54 -6.79
C PRO A 32 8.13 12.12 -6.94
N ASP A 33 8.76 12.45 -5.81
CA ASP A 33 10.15 12.92 -5.74
C ASP A 33 11.15 11.86 -6.23
N LYS A 34 10.90 10.58 -5.94
CA LYS A 34 11.72 9.44 -6.38
C LYS A 34 11.32 8.89 -7.74
N ASN A 35 10.20 9.32 -8.30
CA ASN A 35 9.67 8.85 -9.59
C ASN A 35 9.33 10.02 -10.52
N PRO A 36 10.32 10.86 -10.88
CA PRO A 36 10.08 12.06 -11.69
C PRO A 36 9.59 11.74 -13.12
N GLU A 37 9.98 10.59 -13.66
CA GLU A 37 9.62 10.09 -14.99
C GLU A 37 8.27 9.35 -15.04
N ASN A 38 7.81 8.80 -13.91
CA ASN A 38 6.64 7.91 -13.83
C ASN A 38 5.63 8.38 -12.79
N LYS A 39 5.40 9.70 -12.74
CA LYS A 39 4.52 10.33 -11.74
C LYS A 39 3.10 9.74 -11.73
N GLU A 40 2.52 9.49 -12.91
CA GLU A 40 1.16 8.95 -13.00
C GLU A 40 1.07 7.51 -12.47
N ALA A 41 2.03 6.65 -12.85
CA ALA A 41 2.08 5.27 -12.36
C ALA A 41 2.33 5.22 -10.85
N ALA A 42 3.21 6.11 -10.35
CA ALA A 42 3.49 6.26 -8.94
C ALA A 42 2.27 6.74 -8.15
N GLU A 43 1.53 7.72 -8.66
CA GLU A 43 0.30 8.20 -8.04
C GLU A 43 -0.77 7.11 -7.98
N ARG A 44 -1.00 6.38 -9.09
CA ARG A 44 -1.97 5.26 -9.11
C ARG A 44 -1.59 4.19 -8.07
N LYS A 45 -0.33 3.79 -8.01
CA LYS A 45 0.17 2.80 -7.05
C LYS A 45 0.07 3.30 -5.61
N PHE A 46 0.42 4.56 -5.37
CA PHE A 46 0.28 5.19 -4.06
C PHE A 46 -1.18 5.19 -3.59
N LYS A 47 -2.12 5.55 -4.49
CA LYS A 47 -3.56 5.56 -4.21
C LYS A 47 -4.10 4.16 -3.90
N GLN A 48 -3.69 3.14 -4.67
CA GLN A 48 -4.05 1.74 -4.39
C GLN A 48 -3.54 1.28 -3.02
N VAL A 49 -2.28 1.59 -2.70
CA VAL A 49 -1.65 1.22 -1.42
C VAL A 49 -2.32 1.93 -0.24
N ALA A 50 -2.74 3.18 -0.41
CA ALA A 50 -3.51 3.92 0.59
C ALA A 50 -4.91 3.35 0.80
N GLU A 51 -5.62 3.01 -0.28
CA GLU A 51 -6.95 2.38 -0.20
C GLU A 51 -6.88 1.04 0.53
N VAL A 52 -5.89 0.21 0.22
CA VAL A 52 -5.65 -1.06 0.94
C VAL A 52 -5.45 -0.81 2.43
N PHE A 53 -4.61 0.15 2.79
CA PHE A 53 -4.31 0.43 4.19
C PHE A 53 -5.55 0.92 4.95
N VAL A 54 -6.40 1.70 4.31
CA VAL A 54 -7.70 2.11 4.86
C VAL A 54 -8.61 0.89 5.01
N VAL A 55 -8.79 0.07 3.98
CA VAL A 55 -9.69 -1.11 4.04
C VAL A 55 -9.25 -2.11 5.12
N VAL A 56 -7.96 -2.42 5.19
CA VAL A 56 -7.43 -3.39 6.16
C VAL A 56 -7.27 -2.78 7.56
N GLY A 57 -6.97 -1.48 7.65
CA GLY A 57 -6.84 -0.76 8.91
C GLY A 57 -8.18 -0.44 9.58
N VAL A 58 -9.23 -0.17 8.79
CA VAL A 58 -10.59 0.12 9.28
C VAL A 58 -11.33 -1.16 9.69
N HIS A 59 -10.88 -2.34 9.24
CA HIS A 59 -11.36 -3.64 9.73
C HIS A 59 -11.00 -3.95 11.20
N ARG A 60 -10.54 -2.95 11.96
CA ARG A 60 -10.25 -3.03 13.39
C ARG A 60 -11.14 -2.13 14.26
N VAL A 61 -12.29 -1.70 13.75
CA VAL A 61 -13.34 -1.10 14.58
C VAL A 61 -14.38 -2.18 14.85
N GLN A 62 -14.21 -2.87 15.98
CA GLN A 62 -15.37 -3.37 16.75
C GLN A 62 -16.12 -2.18 17.32
#